data_AF-A0A3C1RVB0-F1
#
_entry.id   AF-A0A3C1RVB0-F1
#
_cell.length_a   1.000
_cell.length_b   1.000
_cell.length_c   1.000
_cell.angle_alpha   90.00
_cell.angle_beta   90.00
_cell.angle_gamma   90.00
#
_symmetry.space_group_name_H-M   'P 1'
#
loop_
_entity.id
_entity.type
_entity.pdbx_description
1 polymer ?
#
loop_
_entity_poly.entity_id
_entity_poly.type
_entity_poly.pdbx_seq_one_letter_code
_entity_poly.pdbx_strand_id
1 'polypeptide(L)'
;PTTGAYYQTTPVTGVTPTTPVTGVNPTTPVTGVTSTTNWDNLTGTHWDDVLKNPQYQQNLTEMFDEEYYRNTNPDVNSAISQGTLSSGLQQYIKSGETEGRSPNQFYDESYYLNTNPDVANAVQAGAFNSGFEHFIMSGAEEGRNPSSQFNTGAYLTQNPDVAQAINSGAFASAFSHYTQYGHLEGRIAY
;
A
#
# COMPACT_ATOMS: atom_id res chain seq x y z
N PRO A 1 -11.93 19.54 16.20
CA PRO A 1 -12.47 19.44 14.82
C PRO A 1 -12.83 17.97 14.53
N THR A 2 -14.11 17.70 14.28
CA THR A 2 -14.64 16.36 14.03
C THR A 2 -14.20 15.86 12.65
N THR A 3 -13.35 14.84 12.61
CA THR A 3 -12.64 14.25 11.46
C THR A 3 -13.45 13.23 10.64
N GLY A 4 -14.71 12.95 11.00
CA GLY A 4 -15.52 11.88 10.42
C GLY A 4 -16.04 12.09 8.98
N ALA A 5 -15.49 13.04 8.21
CA ALA A 5 -15.98 13.38 6.87
C ALA A 5 -15.02 13.01 5.71
N TYR A 6 -13.79 12.54 6.00
CA TYR A 6 -12.78 12.27 4.97
C TYR A 6 -12.80 10.84 4.40
N TYR A 7 -13.58 9.94 5.00
CA TYR A 7 -13.59 8.52 4.65
C TYR A 7 -14.99 8.06 4.27
N GLN A 8 -15.42 8.35 3.04
CA GLN A 8 -16.62 7.72 2.48
C GLN A 8 -16.25 6.33 1.95
N THR A 9 -17.00 5.33 2.39
CA THR A 9 -16.76 3.92 2.05
C THR A 9 -17.55 3.53 0.81
N THR A 10 -16.86 3.00 -0.20
CA THR A 10 -17.48 2.14 -1.21
C THR A 10 -16.90 0.74 -1.02
N PRO A 11 -17.68 -0.25 -0.52
CA PRO A 11 -17.18 -1.61 -0.39
C PRO A 11 -16.97 -2.23 -1.77
N VAL A 12 -15.76 -2.73 -2.06
CA VAL A 12 -15.52 -3.60 -3.21
C VAL A 12 -15.43 -5.03 -2.70
N THR A 13 -16.55 -5.74 -2.73
CA THR A 13 -16.61 -7.15 -2.33
C THR A 13 -16.28 -8.08 -3.51
N GLY A 14 -15.27 -8.92 -3.34
CA GLY A 14 -15.33 -10.31 -3.84
C GLY A 14 -14.70 -10.65 -5.18
N VAL A 15 -13.42 -10.35 -5.41
CA VAL A 15 -12.68 -10.96 -6.53
C VAL A 15 -11.30 -11.43 -6.09
N THR A 16 -11.10 -12.75 -6.05
CA THR A 16 -9.78 -13.36 -6.12
C THR A 16 -9.39 -13.37 -7.59
N PRO A 17 -8.34 -12.67 -8.04
CA PRO A 17 -7.90 -12.76 -9.43
C PRO A 17 -7.29 -14.15 -9.65
N THR A 18 -8.08 -15.11 -10.10
CA THR A 18 -7.61 -16.43 -10.51
C THR A 18 -7.20 -16.48 -11.99
N THR A 19 -7.39 -15.38 -12.71
CA THR A 19 -7.05 -15.27 -14.13
C THR A 19 -5.82 -14.38 -14.27
N PRO A 20 -4.68 -14.92 -14.74
CA PRO A 20 -3.56 -14.09 -15.19
C PRO A 20 -4.08 -13.06 -16.18
N VAL A 21 -3.77 -11.79 -15.93
CA VAL A 21 -4.04 -10.76 -16.94
C VAL A 21 -3.11 -11.10 -18.12
N THR A 22 -3.69 -11.46 -19.26
CA THR A 22 -3.07 -12.35 -20.26
C THR A 22 -1.66 -11.91 -20.71
N GLY A 23 -0.67 -12.81 -20.60
CA GLY A 23 0.64 -12.65 -21.26
C GLY A 23 1.83 -13.30 -20.54
N VAL A 24 1.72 -13.51 -19.23
CA VAL A 24 2.72 -14.22 -18.41
C VAL A 24 1.96 -14.93 -17.29
N ASN A 25 2.36 -16.13 -16.93
CA ASN A 25 1.81 -16.83 -15.77
C ASN A 25 2.59 -16.34 -14.54
N PRO A 26 2.04 -15.47 -13.67
CA PRO A 26 2.79 -15.01 -12.52
C PRO A 26 2.96 -16.20 -11.58
N THR A 27 4.20 -16.53 -11.24
CA THR A 27 4.46 -17.25 -10.00
C THR A 27 3.84 -16.45 -8.87
N THR A 28 3.16 -17.13 -7.96
CA THR A 28 2.48 -16.64 -6.75
C THR A 28 2.75 -15.17 -6.38
N PRO A 29 1.71 -14.31 -6.19
CA PRO A 29 1.92 -12.92 -5.79
C PRO A 29 2.90 -12.82 -4.62
N VAL A 30 3.70 -11.75 -4.58
CA VAL A 30 4.56 -11.45 -3.43
C VAL A 30 3.64 -11.28 -2.23
N THR A 31 3.52 -12.34 -1.44
CA THR A 31 2.62 -12.41 -0.29
C THR A 31 3.19 -11.52 0.80
N GLY A 32 2.70 -10.29 0.90
CA GLY A 32 2.77 -9.53 2.13
C GLY A 32 1.36 -9.45 2.69
N VAL A 33 1.15 -9.94 3.91
CA VAL A 33 -0.15 -10.03 4.60
C VAL A 33 -1.06 -11.17 4.10
N THR A 34 -0.92 -12.35 4.70
CA THR A 34 -1.94 -13.41 4.57
C THR A 34 -3.24 -13.01 5.28
N SER A 35 -4.39 -13.56 4.87
CA SER A 35 -5.74 -13.31 5.43
C SER A 35 -5.93 -13.67 6.92
N THR A 36 -4.85 -13.92 7.64
CA THR A 36 -4.78 -14.27 9.06
C THR A 36 -4.34 -13.09 9.94
N THR A 37 -4.06 -11.93 9.35
CA THR A 37 -3.78 -10.70 10.11
C THR A 37 -5.00 -10.35 10.93
N ASN A 38 -4.87 -10.48 12.25
CA ASN A 38 -5.89 -10.03 13.17
C ASN A 38 -5.76 -8.52 13.35
N TRP A 39 -6.43 -7.76 12.49
CA TRP A 39 -6.48 -6.30 12.52
C TRP A 39 -7.00 -5.74 13.85
N ASP A 40 -7.83 -6.50 14.58
CA ASP A 40 -8.40 -6.08 15.87
C ASP A 40 -7.34 -5.98 16.99
N ASN A 41 -6.16 -6.57 16.80
CA ASN A 41 -5.07 -6.57 17.78
C ASN A 41 -3.91 -5.60 17.42
N LEU A 42 -4.01 -4.87 16.31
CA LEU A 42 -3.00 -3.90 15.90
C LEU A 42 -3.30 -2.56 16.58
N THR A 43 -2.53 -2.23 17.61
CA THR A 43 -2.57 -0.91 18.26
C THR A 43 -1.37 -0.09 17.81
N GLY A 44 -1.61 1.14 17.35
CA GLY A 44 -0.59 2.07 16.86
C GLY A 44 -0.92 3.51 17.24
N THR A 45 -0.11 4.47 16.79
CA THR A 45 -0.42 5.92 16.92
C THR A 45 -1.57 6.36 16.00
N HIS A 46 -2.07 5.43 15.19
CA HIS A 46 -3.13 5.61 14.23
C HIS A 46 -4.49 5.86 14.92
N TRP A 47 -5.37 6.64 14.31
CA TRP A 47 -6.76 6.70 14.74
C TRP A 47 -7.39 5.32 14.52
N ASP A 48 -7.96 4.71 15.57
CA ASP A 48 -8.62 3.40 15.53
C ASP A 48 -9.59 3.23 14.33
N ASP A 49 -10.11 4.33 13.79
CA ASP A 49 -11.04 4.38 12.67
C ASP A 49 -10.41 4.02 11.31
N VAL A 50 -9.14 4.37 11.06
CA VAL A 50 -8.49 4.09 9.76
C VAL A 50 -8.02 2.64 9.70
N LEU A 51 -7.49 2.09 10.79
CA LEU A 51 -7.12 0.66 10.84
C LEU A 51 -8.34 -0.26 10.72
N LYS A 52 -9.54 0.22 11.03
CA LYS A 52 -10.81 -0.50 10.83
C LYS A 52 -11.43 -0.23 9.45
N ASN A 53 -10.86 0.67 8.64
CA ASN A 53 -11.35 0.95 7.30
C ASN A 53 -11.01 -0.24 6.37
N PRO A 54 -12.00 -0.94 5.79
CA PRO A 54 -11.74 -2.10 4.95
C PRO A 54 -10.93 -1.77 3.69
N GLN A 55 -11.09 -0.57 3.13
CA GLN A 55 -10.33 -0.14 1.95
C GLN A 55 -8.86 0.07 2.31
N TYR A 56 -8.58 0.71 3.45
CA TYR A 56 -7.20 0.84 3.97
C TYR A 56 -6.57 -0.54 4.17
N GLN A 57 -7.27 -1.46 4.85
CA GLN A 57 -6.78 -2.82 5.10
C GLN A 57 -6.49 -3.58 3.81
N GLN A 58 -7.39 -3.51 2.82
CA GLN A 58 -7.17 -4.12 1.51
C GLN A 58 -5.94 -3.52 0.82
N ASN A 59 -5.88 -2.20 0.70
CA ASN A 59 -4.82 -1.52 -0.03
C ASN A 59 -3.46 -1.73 0.63
N LEU A 60 -3.40 -1.64 1.97
CA LEU A 60 -2.18 -1.94 2.73
C LEU A 60 -1.77 -3.40 2.55
N THR A 61 -2.72 -4.35 2.55
CA THR A 61 -2.41 -5.77 2.27
C THR A 61 -1.81 -5.95 0.87
N GLU A 62 -2.39 -5.31 -0.16
CA GLU A 62 -1.89 -5.44 -1.54
C GLU A 62 -0.54 -4.73 -1.79
N MET A 63 -0.18 -3.75 -0.96
CA MET A 63 0.97 -2.87 -1.20
C MET A 63 2.07 -2.99 -0.12
N PHE A 64 1.86 -3.73 0.96
CA PHE A 64 2.89 -3.96 1.97
C PHE A 64 3.68 -5.22 1.65
N ASP A 65 4.99 -5.11 1.54
CA ASP A 65 5.89 -6.24 1.32
C ASP A 65 6.62 -6.57 2.63
N GLU A 66 6.13 -7.59 3.33
CA GLU A 66 6.66 -8.02 4.63
C GLU A 66 8.13 -8.44 4.54
N GLU A 67 8.54 -9.09 3.45
CA GLU A 67 9.92 -9.54 3.29
C GLU A 67 10.84 -8.35 3.04
N TYR A 68 10.49 -7.48 2.08
CA TYR A 68 11.22 -6.25 1.83
C TYR A 68 11.35 -5.40 3.09
N TYR A 69 10.23 -5.20 3.80
CA TYR A 69 10.18 -4.34 4.96
C TYR A 69 11.11 -4.87 6.05
N ARG A 70 11.06 -6.17 6.35
CA ARG A 70 11.94 -6.77 7.34
C ARG A 70 13.41 -6.76 6.93
N ASN A 71 13.71 -6.99 5.66
CA ASN A 71 15.08 -6.99 5.15
C ASN A 71 15.70 -5.58 5.17
N THR A 72 14.89 -4.55 4.95
CA THR A 72 15.32 -3.14 4.98
C THR A 72 15.42 -2.58 6.40
N ASN A 73 14.77 -3.23 7.37
CA ASN A 73 14.66 -2.77 8.75
C ASN A 73 15.17 -3.83 9.76
N PRO A 74 16.50 -3.96 9.97
CA PRO A 74 17.07 -5.00 10.84
C PRO A 74 16.63 -4.94 12.32
N ASP A 75 16.22 -3.76 12.79
CA ASP A 75 15.64 -3.57 14.12
C ASP A 75 14.31 -4.31 14.28
N VAL A 76 13.50 -4.35 13.22
CA VAL A 76 12.23 -5.09 13.18
C VAL A 76 12.48 -6.59 13.27
N ASN A 77 13.47 -7.12 12.54
CA ASN A 77 13.87 -8.52 12.64
C ASN A 77 14.33 -8.91 14.05
N SER A 78 15.05 -8.01 14.72
CA SER A 78 15.50 -8.21 16.10
C SER A 78 14.33 -8.27 17.06
N ALA A 79 13.36 -7.35 16.93
CA ALA A 79 12.16 -7.31 17.76
C ALA A 79 11.25 -8.53 17.55
N ILE A 80 11.09 -9.00 16.30
CA ILE A 80 10.36 -10.25 16.00
C ILE A 80 11.04 -11.44 16.64
N SER A 81 12.38 -11.54 16.53
CA SER A 81 13.15 -12.65 17.12
C SER A 81 13.09 -12.68 18.65
N GLN A 82 12.89 -11.51 19.27
CA GLN A 82 12.71 -11.36 20.72
C GLN A 82 11.25 -11.56 21.17
N GLY A 83 10.31 -11.76 20.23
CA GLY A 83 8.89 -11.92 20.52
C GLY A 83 8.18 -10.63 20.97
N THR A 84 8.80 -9.46 20.78
CA THR A 84 8.19 -8.16 21.12
C THR A 84 7.33 -7.59 19.99
N LEU A 85 7.48 -8.13 18.78
CA LEU A 85 6.64 -7.89 17.60
C LEU A 85 6.26 -9.22 16.95
N SER A 86 5.09 -9.29 16.34
CA SER A 86 4.60 -10.46 15.62
C SER A 86 4.95 -10.44 14.12
N SER A 87 5.09 -9.26 13.52
CA SER A 87 5.41 -9.08 12.10
C SER A 87 5.98 -7.69 11.79
N GLY A 88 6.53 -7.53 10.59
CA GLY A 88 6.90 -6.24 10.03
C GLY A 88 5.69 -5.34 9.82
N LEU A 89 4.57 -5.88 9.34
CA LEU A 89 3.31 -5.14 9.22
C LEU A 89 2.88 -4.54 10.57
N GLN A 90 2.96 -5.31 11.66
CA GLN A 90 2.63 -4.79 12.98
C GLN A 90 3.54 -3.60 13.34
N GLN A 91 4.84 -3.70 13.04
CA GLN A 91 5.75 -2.59 13.30
C GLN A 91 5.44 -1.38 12.43
N TYR A 92 5.14 -1.60 11.15
CA TYR A 92 4.81 -0.54 10.20
C TYR A 92 3.60 0.27 10.68
N ILE A 93 2.51 -0.40 11.02
CA ILE A 93 1.28 0.22 11.57
C ILE A 93 1.55 0.91 12.90
N LYS A 94 2.38 0.29 13.76
CA LYS A 94 2.64 0.83 15.09
C LYS A 94 3.45 2.13 15.04
N SER A 95 4.46 2.19 14.17
CA SER A 95 5.33 3.37 14.06
C SER A 95 6.08 3.52 12.75
N GLY A 96 6.26 2.46 11.94
CA GLY A 96 7.04 2.58 10.69
C GLY A 96 6.49 3.59 9.69
N GLU A 97 5.17 3.72 9.62
CA GLU A 97 4.49 4.72 8.78
C GLU A 97 4.86 6.15 9.18
N THR A 98 4.78 6.49 10.48
CA THR A 98 5.14 7.83 11.00
C THR A 98 6.66 8.07 11.04
N GLU A 99 7.44 6.99 11.06
CA GLU A 99 8.89 7.04 10.90
C GLU A 99 9.33 7.25 9.42
N GLY A 100 8.37 7.27 8.49
CA GLY A 100 8.62 7.48 7.06
C GLY A 100 9.30 6.28 6.38
N ARG A 101 9.18 5.08 6.94
CA ARG A 101 9.70 3.85 6.33
C ARG A 101 8.86 3.48 5.12
N SER A 102 9.48 2.96 4.06
CA SER A 102 8.73 2.55 2.87
C SER A 102 8.17 1.12 3.03
N PRO A 103 6.90 0.87 2.71
CA PRO A 103 6.23 -0.41 2.93
C PRO A 103 6.60 -1.49 1.90
N ASN A 104 7.14 -1.08 0.76
CA ASN A 104 7.62 -1.96 -0.31
C ASN A 104 8.76 -1.26 -1.08
N GLN A 105 9.40 -2.00 -2.00
CA GLN A 105 10.54 -1.52 -2.79
C GLN A 105 10.22 -0.42 -3.82
N PHE A 106 8.94 -0.22 -4.16
CA PHE A 106 8.50 0.64 -5.27
C PHE A 106 7.84 1.93 -4.80
N TYR A 107 7.56 2.06 -3.50
CA TYR A 107 7.05 3.29 -2.88
C TYR A 107 8.21 4.06 -2.24
N ASP A 108 8.25 5.38 -2.43
CA ASP A 108 9.25 6.25 -1.81
C ASP A 108 8.55 7.42 -1.13
N GLU A 109 8.48 7.35 0.20
CA GLU A 109 7.84 8.35 1.07
C GLU A 109 8.44 9.75 0.86
N SER A 110 9.78 9.84 0.77
CA SER A 110 10.46 11.12 0.61
C SER A 110 10.17 11.72 -0.76
N TYR A 111 10.23 10.91 -1.82
CA TYR A 111 9.82 11.36 -3.16
C TYR A 111 8.37 11.82 -3.18
N TYR A 112 7.47 11.04 -2.58
CA TYR A 112 6.04 11.29 -2.63
C TYR A 112 5.69 12.62 -1.94
N LEU A 113 6.20 12.85 -0.73
CA LEU A 113 5.97 14.12 -0.02
C LEU A 113 6.62 15.32 -0.70
N ASN A 114 7.82 15.16 -1.26
CA ASN A 114 8.50 16.24 -1.99
C ASN A 114 7.77 16.62 -3.29
N THR A 115 7.16 15.64 -3.96
CA THR A 115 6.43 15.86 -5.23
C THR A 115 5.00 16.35 -4.99
N ASN A 116 4.46 16.15 -3.79
CA ASN A 116 3.10 16.49 -3.40
C ASN A 116 3.06 17.39 -2.15
N PRO A 117 3.40 18.70 -2.29
CA PRO A 117 3.48 19.61 -1.15
C PRO A 117 2.15 19.77 -0.39
N ASP A 118 1.01 19.60 -1.06
CA ASP A 118 -0.31 19.58 -0.44
C ASP A 118 -0.45 18.43 0.56
N VAL A 119 0.05 17.25 0.20
CA VAL A 119 0.08 16.08 1.08
C VAL A 119 1.08 16.28 2.21
N ALA A 120 2.28 16.79 1.92
CA ALA A 120 3.26 17.09 2.97
C ALA A 120 2.70 18.05 4.04
N ASN A 121 1.98 19.09 3.61
CA ASN A 121 1.30 20.00 4.53
C ASN A 121 0.18 19.30 5.32
N ALA A 122 -0.57 18.40 4.70
CA ALA A 122 -1.63 17.63 5.37
C ALA A 122 -1.05 16.67 6.43
N VAL A 123 0.07 16.00 6.13
CA VAL A 123 0.81 15.17 7.08
C VAL A 123 1.32 16.00 8.25
N GLN A 124 1.95 17.16 7.98
CA GLN A 124 2.43 18.07 9.03
C GLN A 124 1.28 18.59 9.91
N ALA A 125 0.10 18.80 9.33
CA ALA A 125 -1.11 19.20 10.06
C ALA A 125 -1.78 18.05 10.84
N GLY A 126 -1.28 16.82 10.72
CA GLY A 126 -1.84 15.63 11.35
C GLY A 126 -3.13 15.12 10.73
N ALA A 127 -3.43 15.50 9.48
CA ALA A 127 -4.56 14.97 8.72
C ALA A 127 -4.29 13.54 8.20
N PHE A 128 -3.02 13.22 7.96
CA PHE A 128 -2.51 11.89 7.64
C PHE A 128 -1.26 11.63 8.48
N ASN A 129 -0.96 10.37 8.79
CA ASN A 129 0.27 9.97 9.48
C ASN A 129 1.49 9.95 8.55
N SER A 130 1.27 9.73 7.25
CA SER A 130 2.32 9.65 6.23
C SER A 130 1.78 10.02 4.85
N GLY A 131 2.70 10.20 3.91
CA GLY A 131 2.41 10.25 2.49
C GLY A 131 1.82 8.93 1.99
N PHE A 132 2.28 7.79 2.52
CA PHE A 132 1.73 6.49 2.17
C PHE A 132 0.25 6.35 2.55
N GLU A 133 -0.16 6.82 3.73
CA GLU A 133 -1.58 6.84 4.15
C GLU A 133 -2.42 7.60 3.14
N HIS A 134 -1.99 8.81 2.75
CA HIS A 134 -2.67 9.56 1.72
C HIS A 134 -2.68 8.80 0.39
N PHE A 135 -1.56 8.18 0.00
CA PHE A 135 -1.48 7.47 -1.27
C PHE A 135 -2.48 6.32 -1.36
N ILE A 136 -2.56 5.47 -0.33
CA ILE A 136 -3.49 4.34 -0.31
C ILE A 136 -4.94 4.76 -0.17
N MET A 137 -5.22 5.88 0.49
CA MET A 137 -6.59 6.37 0.68
C MET A 137 -7.11 7.23 -0.46
N SER A 138 -6.23 7.88 -1.23
CA SER A 138 -6.64 8.84 -2.26
C SER A 138 -5.62 8.99 -3.40
N GLY A 139 -4.33 9.06 -3.09
CA GLY A 139 -3.31 9.40 -4.09
C GLY A 139 -3.22 8.44 -5.28
N ALA A 140 -3.48 7.16 -5.08
CA ALA A 140 -3.52 6.19 -6.16
C ALA A 140 -4.70 6.42 -7.12
N GLU A 141 -5.89 6.74 -6.59
CA GLU A 141 -7.08 7.08 -7.39
C GLU A 141 -6.93 8.44 -8.10
N GLU A 142 -6.23 9.38 -7.47
CA GLU A 142 -5.85 10.68 -8.06
C GLU A 142 -4.78 10.54 -9.17
N GLY A 143 -4.25 9.35 -9.40
CA GLY A 143 -3.24 9.09 -10.42
C GLY A 143 -1.84 9.60 -10.06
N ARG A 144 -1.56 9.83 -8.77
CA ARG A 144 -0.24 10.30 -8.32
C ARG A 144 0.81 9.19 -8.47
N ASN A 145 2.06 9.60 -8.62
CA ASN A 145 3.19 8.69 -8.75
C ASN A 145 3.78 8.40 -7.36
N PRO A 146 3.88 7.13 -6.93
CA PRO A 146 4.36 6.74 -5.60
C PRO A 146 5.88 6.81 -5.45
N SER A 147 6.63 6.84 -6.55
CA SER A 147 8.09 6.99 -6.56
C SER A 147 8.56 7.55 -7.90
N SER A 148 9.84 7.89 -7.98
CA SER A 148 10.48 8.26 -9.25
C SER A 148 10.58 7.11 -10.25
N GLN A 149 10.35 5.86 -9.79
CA GLN A 149 10.50 4.65 -10.58
C GLN A 149 9.15 4.10 -11.09
N PHE A 150 8.03 4.71 -10.70
CA PHE A 150 6.69 4.29 -11.14
C PHE A 150 5.87 5.49 -11.62
N ASN A 151 5.39 5.43 -12.85
CA ASN A 151 4.50 6.40 -13.45
C ASN A 151 3.12 5.76 -13.68
N THR A 152 2.14 6.17 -12.88
CA THR A 152 0.78 5.62 -12.88
C THR A 152 0.11 5.76 -14.25
N GLY A 153 0.22 6.94 -14.87
CA GLY A 153 -0.40 7.21 -16.18
C GLY A 153 0.25 6.42 -17.32
N ALA A 154 1.58 6.37 -17.35
CA ALA A 154 2.31 5.60 -18.36
C ALA A 154 2.05 4.11 -18.21
N TYR A 155 2.04 3.60 -16.98
CA TYR A 155 1.75 2.20 -16.69
C TYR A 155 0.35 1.80 -17.18
N LEU A 156 -0.69 2.58 -16.85
CA LEU A 156 -2.05 2.28 -17.31
C LEU A 156 -2.23 2.43 -18.82
N THR A 157 -1.49 3.35 -19.46
CA THR A 157 -1.52 3.51 -20.92
C THR A 157 -0.92 2.30 -21.62
N GLN A 158 0.16 1.74 -21.09
CA GLN A 158 0.83 0.55 -21.65
C GLN A 158 0.10 -0.75 -21.33
N ASN A 159 -0.70 -0.77 -20.25
CA ASN A 159 -1.34 -1.97 -19.71
C ASN A 159 -2.87 -1.78 -19.58
N PRO A 160 -3.61 -1.71 -20.72
CA PRO A 160 -5.05 -1.49 -20.71
C PRO A 160 -5.83 -2.62 -20.03
N ASP A 161 -5.26 -3.81 -19.99
CA ASP A 161 -5.75 -4.98 -19.28
C ASP A 161 -5.75 -4.77 -17.75
N VAL A 162 -4.74 -4.07 -17.21
CA VAL A 162 -4.69 -3.68 -15.80
C VAL A 162 -5.73 -2.61 -15.49
N ALA A 163 -5.91 -1.64 -16.39
CA ALA A 163 -6.97 -0.63 -16.24
C ALA A 163 -8.35 -1.30 -16.16
N GLN A 164 -8.61 -2.32 -16.98
CA GLN A 164 -9.83 -3.12 -16.91
C GLN A 164 -9.96 -3.88 -15.59
N ALA A 165 -8.86 -4.49 -15.11
CA ALA A 165 -8.84 -5.21 -13.85
C ALA A 165 -9.17 -4.30 -12.65
N ILE A 166 -8.62 -3.08 -12.61
CA ILE A 166 -8.94 -2.06 -11.59
C ILE A 166 -10.43 -1.68 -11.66
N ASN A 167 -10.96 -1.40 -12.85
CA ASN A 167 -12.38 -1.08 -13.03
C ASN A 167 -13.33 -2.20 -12.58
N SER A 168 -12.86 -3.45 -12.60
CA SER A 168 -13.62 -4.61 -12.10
C SER A 168 -13.43 -4.87 -10.60
N GLY A 169 -12.57 -4.10 -9.92
CA GLY A 169 -12.26 -4.25 -8.51
C GLY A 169 -11.25 -5.36 -8.19
N ALA A 170 -10.59 -5.94 -9.20
CA ALA A 170 -9.60 -7.00 -9.02
C ALA A 170 -8.28 -6.51 -8.40
N PHE A 171 -8.01 -5.21 -8.53
CA PHE A 171 -6.87 -4.52 -7.95
C PHE A 171 -7.31 -3.17 -7.43
N ALA A 172 -6.78 -2.77 -6.29
CA ALA A 172 -7.00 -1.43 -5.75
C ALA A 172 -6.48 -0.32 -6.69
N SER A 173 -5.35 -0.53 -7.36
CA SER A 173 -4.76 0.47 -8.26
C SER A 173 -3.72 -0.10 -9.22
N ALA A 174 -3.20 0.73 -10.12
CA ALA A 174 -2.07 0.42 -10.97
C ALA A 174 -0.85 -0.04 -10.16
N PHE A 175 -0.61 0.65 -9.04
CA PHE A 175 0.51 0.37 -8.17
C PHE A 175 0.31 -0.96 -7.43
N SER A 176 -0.90 -1.29 -6.98
CA SER A 176 -1.17 -2.57 -6.31
C SER A 176 -1.04 -3.78 -7.25
N HIS A 177 -1.38 -3.61 -8.52
CA HIS A 177 -1.06 -4.62 -9.53
C HIS A 177 0.45 -4.73 -9.72
N TYR A 178 1.17 -3.60 -9.84
CA TYR A 178 2.59 -3.62 -10.09
C TYR A 178 3.38 -4.28 -8.96
N THR A 179 3.07 -3.94 -7.71
CA THR A 179 3.71 -4.49 -6.50
C THR A 179 3.49 -5.99 -6.37
N GLN A 180 2.31 -6.50 -6.73
CA GLN A 180 2.00 -7.93 -6.59
C GLN A 180 2.42 -8.79 -7.79
N TYR A 181 2.31 -8.23 -9.01
CA TYR A 181 2.41 -9.00 -10.26
C TYR A 181 3.23 -8.29 -11.32
N GLY A 182 3.02 -7.00 -11.56
CA GLY A 182 3.59 -6.31 -12.73
C GLY A 182 5.12 -6.39 -12.81
N HIS A 183 5.81 -6.30 -11.68
CA HIS A 183 7.27 -6.44 -11.66
C HIS A 183 7.74 -7.88 -11.93
N LEU A 184 6.98 -8.89 -11.53
CA LEU A 184 7.25 -10.31 -11.80
C LEU A 184 6.95 -10.69 -13.26
N GLU A 185 5.96 -10.03 -13.84
CA GLU A 185 5.57 -10.15 -15.25
C GLU A 185 6.54 -9.40 -16.19
N GLY A 186 7.50 -8.64 -15.64
CA GLY A 186 8.44 -7.85 -16.43
C GLY A 186 7.80 -6.61 -17.06
N ARG A 187 6.66 -6.14 -16.56
CA ARG A 187 6.04 -4.90 -17.04
C ARG A 187 6.91 -3.69 -16.67
N ILE A 188 6.95 -2.72 -17.56
CA ILE A 188 7.71 -1.48 -17.36
C ILE A 188 6.86 -0.51 -16.55
N ALA A 189 7.44 0.04 -15.50
CA ALA A 189 6.78 0.93 -14.55
C ALA A 189 6.61 2.39 -15.05
N TYR A 190 7.18 2.75 -16.21
CA TYR A 190 7.25 4.13 -16.71
C TYR A 190 7.24 4.22 -18.24
#